data_AF-A0A1G5IMX1-F1
#
_entry.id   AF-A0A1G5IMX1-F1
#
_cell.length_a   1.000
_cell.length_b   1.000
_cell.length_c   1.000
_cell.angle_alpha   90.00
_cell.angle_beta   90.00
_cell.angle_gamma   90.00
#
_symmetry.space_group_name_H-M   'P 1'
#
loop_
_entity.id
_entity.type
_entity.pdbx_description
1 polymer ?
#
loop_
_entity_poly.entity_id
_entity_poly.type
_entity_poly.pdbx_seq_one_letter_code
_entity_poly.pdbx_strand_id
1 'polypeptide(L)'
;MDAAKRAQLKQYYNEHVATHSEREAEDKDAVNALNSDLSFGGRIYSDFKANDKWPNHDGFFEFVPEPDVSRIPEQIFDVQIKGTRNYRESGGVISYSLTSLAFPAFIGYKVTSNPGILFIVLFSPDRRSHRLFWKHVSPEFINDIDFSKESATIHLFPQDEIKTDYAGMEKLWSKLSEIADNHLFLNNLDSSKITEEEALDIINETCNDLSQIINEVKGNVKLRDSCSKKMVRNLYSLCYATLVMNAIKLGYTDVSQQLAWRIAQYDPETRYLYDFLKGLKYIGIRIPRAGQSERLMLKYYSYLWKIRKFLKEKCGLSVLVSCLIDI
;
A
#
# COMPACT_ATOMS: atom_id res chain seq x y z
N MET A 1 -2.14 21.95 -3.50
CA MET A 1 -0.68 21.81 -3.31
C MET A 1 0.05 22.46 -4.48
N ASP A 2 1.18 23.13 -4.21
CA ASP A 2 2.03 23.75 -5.23
C ASP A 2 2.57 22.72 -6.24
N ALA A 3 2.50 23.04 -7.53
CA ALA A 3 2.98 22.20 -8.63
C ALA A 3 4.50 21.97 -8.55
N ALA A 4 5.25 22.93 -7.99
CA ALA A 4 6.70 22.82 -7.81
C ALA A 4 7.11 21.56 -7.00
N LYS A 5 6.41 21.28 -5.88
CA LYS A 5 6.73 20.13 -5.01
C LYS A 5 6.45 18.77 -5.70
N ARG A 6 5.44 18.71 -6.58
CA ARG A 6 5.17 17.53 -7.43
C ARG A 6 6.22 17.34 -8.52
N ALA A 7 6.70 18.43 -9.13
CA ALA A 7 7.77 18.38 -10.13
C ALA A 7 9.09 17.91 -9.50
N GLN A 8 9.43 18.43 -8.31
CA GLN A 8 10.65 18.10 -7.58
C GLN A 8 10.73 16.60 -7.20
N LEU A 9 9.65 16.00 -6.68
CA LEU A 9 9.66 14.56 -6.37
C LEU A 9 9.80 13.70 -7.62
N LYS A 10 9.17 14.08 -8.74
CA LYS A 10 9.34 13.39 -10.03
C LYS A 10 10.77 13.53 -10.55
N GLN A 11 11.41 14.67 -10.35
CA GLN A 11 12.81 14.87 -10.68
C GLN A 11 13.70 13.93 -9.88
N TYR A 12 13.56 13.87 -8.54
CA TYR A 12 14.35 12.95 -7.71
C TYR A 12 14.16 11.49 -8.11
N TYR A 13 12.93 11.04 -8.39
CA TYR A 13 12.72 9.69 -8.91
C TYR A 13 13.45 9.45 -10.24
N ASN A 14 13.38 10.39 -11.19
CA ASN A 14 14.07 10.27 -12.47
C ASN A 14 15.61 10.30 -12.34
N GLU A 15 16.15 11.01 -11.33
CA GLU A 15 17.59 11.04 -11.04
C GLU A 15 18.10 9.71 -10.47
N HIS A 16 17.26 8.95 -9.75
CA HIS A 16 17.61 7.64 -9.20
C HIS A 16 17.37 6.46 -10.13
N VAL A 17 16.42 6.55 -11.08
CA VAL A 17 16.17 5.47 -12.05
C VAL A 17 17.41 5.28 -12.91
N ALA A 18 18.08 4.15 -12.69
CA ALA A 18 19.40 3.88 -13.24
C ALA A 18 19.36 3.52 -14.74
N THR A 19 20.53 3.68 -15.37
CA THR A 19 20.83 3.29 -16.75
C THR A 19 21.91 2.20 -16.76
N HIS A 20 21.93 1.36 -17.80
CA HIS A 20 22.76 0.14 -17.85
C HIS A 20 24.25 0.37 -17.53
N SER A 21 24.76 -0.36 -16.53
CA SER A 21 26.20 -0.56 -16.24
C SER A 21 26.38 -1.86 -15.42
N GLU A 22 27.57 -2.46 -15.42
CA GLU A 22 27.80 -3.82 -14.90
C GLU A 22 28.22 -3.89 -13.41
N ARG A 23 27.66 -4.88 -12.65
CA ARG A 23 28.09 -5.42 -11.32
C ARG A 23 27.21 -6.57 -10.78
N GLU A 24 27.47 -7.27 -9.65
CA GLU A 24 28.61 -7.38 -8.70
C GLU A 24 28.72 -8.85 -8.21
N ALA A 25 29.82 -9.25 -7.55
CA ALA A 25 30.05 -10.64 -7.13
C ALA A 25 29.25 -11.09 -5.89
N GLU A 26 28.97 -10.23 -4.90
CA GLU A 26 28.18 -10.63 -3.72
C GLU A 26 26.68 -10.78 -4.03
N ASP A 27 26.17 -9.97 -4.96
CA ASP A 27 24.79 -10.10 -5.46
C ASP A 27 24.60 -11.40 -6.26
N LYS A 28 25.64 -11.87 -6.96
CA LYS A 28 25.62 -13.20 -7.61
C LYS A 28 25.48 -14.35 -6.60
N ASP A 29 26.21 -14.29 -5.48
CA ASP A 29 26.07 -15.29 -4.41
C ASP A 29 24.66 -15.22 -3.78
N ALA A 30 24.10 -14.00 -3.62
CA ALA A 30 22.75 -13.79 -3.09
C ALA A 30 21.64 -14.33 -4.00
N VAL A 31 21.74 -14.11 -5.32
CA VAL A 31 20.81 -14.67 -6.33
C VAL A 31 20.81 -16.21 -6.29
N ASN A 32 21.98 -16.84 -6.14
CA ASN A 32 22.10 -18.30 -6.05
C ASN A 32 21.46 -18.85 -4.77
N ALA A 33 21.72 -18.23 -3.61
CA ALA A 33 21.12 -18.60 -2.34
C ALA A 33 19.58 -18.48 -2.40
N LEU A 34 19.08 -17.34 -2.88
CA LEU A 34 17.65 -17.05 -2.96
C LEU A 34 16.88 -18.02 -3.88
N ASN A 35 17.45 -18.37 -5.04
CA ASN A 35 16.85 -19.36 -5.95
C ASN A 35 16.70 -20.74 -5.29
N SER A 36 17.70 -21.16 -4.50
CA SER A 36 17.62 -22.42 -3.73
C SER A 36 16.50 -22.33 -2.69
N ASP A 37 16.53 -21.30 -1.85
CA ASP A 37 15.64 -21.15 -0.69
C ASP A 37 14.16 -20.96 -1.07
N LEU A 38 13.87 -20.16 -2.10
CA LEU A 38 12.49 -19.85 -2.49
C LEU A 38 11.82 -20.95 -3.33
N SER A 39 12.58 -21.88 -3.91
CA SER A 39 12.04 -22.99 -4.71
C SER A 39 11.14 -23.97 -3.94
N PHE A 40 11.22 -23.91 -2.60
CA PHE A 40 10.46 -24.78 -1.71
C PHE A 40 8.94 -24.70 -1.94
N GLY A 41 8.27 -25.86 -1.93
CA GLY A 41 6.82 -25.97 -2.04
C GLY A 41 6.23 -25.68 -3.43
N GLY A 42 7.04 -25.29 -4.43
CA GLY A 42 6.55 -25.04 -5.80
C GLY A 42 5.57 -23.86 -5.93
N ARG A 43 5.67 -22.87 -5.04
CA ARG A 43 4.79 -21.69 -4.98
C ARG A 43 5.42 -20.41 -5.56
N ILE A 44 6.73 -20.41 -5.75
CA ILE A 44 7.49 -19.29 -6.29
C ILE A 44 8.31 -19.83 -7.47
N TYR A 45 8.14 -19.21 -8.64
CA TYR A 45 8.87 -19.53 -9.86
C TYR A 45 9.68 -18.28 -10.27
N SER A 46 10.99 -18.31 -10.02
CA SER A 46 11.88 -17.17 -10.18
C SER A 46 12.61 -17.13 -11.53
N ASP A 47 12.74 -15.92 -12.08
CA ASP A 47 13.66 -15.58 -13.19
C ASP A 47 14.62 -14.47 -12.71
N PHE A 48 15.35 -14.77 -11.63
CA PHE A 48 16.37 -13.89 -11.06
C PHE A 48 17.65 -13.93 -11.89
N LYS A 49 18.25 -12.75 -12.10
CA LYS A 49 19.44 -12.59 -12.94
C LYS A 49 20.57 -11.98 -12.12
N ALA A 50 21.76 -12.54 -12.28
CA ALA A 50 22.99 -12.02 -11.68
C ALA A 50 23.93 -11.47 -12.75
N ASN A 51 24.76 -10.49 -12.39
CA ASN A 51 25.62 -9.71 -13.30
C ASN A 51 24.74 -8.93 -14.30
N ASP A 52 24.08 -7.89 -13.79
CA ASP A 52 22.78 -7.48 -14.31
C ASP A 52 22.82 -6.88 -15.73
N LYS A 53 21.73 -7.12 -16.48
CA LYS A 53 21.41 -6.46 -17.74
C LYS A 53 20.25 -5.49 -17.61
N TRP A 54 19.44 -5.57 -16.56
CA TRP A 54 18.35 -4.65 -16.27
C TRP A 54 18.84 -3.61 -15.27
N PRO A 55 18.63 -2.31 -15.49
CA PRO A 55 19.34 -1.32 -14.68
C PRO A 55 18.69 -1.09 -13.30
N ASN A 56 17.46 -1.56 -13.07
CA ASN A 56 16.65 -1.18 -11.92
C ASN A 56 16.15 -2.34 -11.04
N HIS A 57 16.28 -3.61 -11.46
CA HIS A 57 15.75 -4.77 -10.73
C HIS A 57 16.46 -6.06 -11.17
N ASP A 58 16.77 -6.96 -10.23
CA ASP A 58 17.54 -8.19 -10.43
C ASP A 58 16.66 -9.35 -11.00
N GLY A 59 15.58 -9.03 -11.71
CA GLY A 59 14.59 -9.98 -12.25
C GLY A 59 13.20 -9.91 -11.58
N PHE A 60 12.46 -11.02 -11.65
CA PHE A 60 11.10 -11.16 -11.13
C PHE A 60 10.79 -12.60 -10.66
N PHE A 61 9.67 -12.81 -9.98
CA PHE A 61 9.09 -14.15 -9.80
C PHE A 61 7.58 -14.17 -10.02
N GLU A 62 7.08 -15.31 -10.51
CA GLU A 62 5.67 -15.69 -10.52
C GLU A 62 5.28 -16.35 -9.19
N PHE A 63 4.14 -15.94 -8.62
CA PHE A 63 3.58 -16.50 -7.40
C PHE A 63 2.33 -17.34 -7.69
N VAL A 64 2.36 -18.59 -7.24
CA VAL A 64 1.30 -19.59 -7.35
C VAL A 64 0.92 -20.01 -5.92
N PRO A 65 -0.14 -19.44 -5.32
CA PRO A 65 -0.42 -19.66 -3.90
C PRO A 65 -0.88 -21.09 -3.59
N GLU A 66 -1.64 -21.74 -4.47
CA GLU A 66 -2.18 -23.10 -4.25
C GLU A 66 -1.89 -24.05 -5.43
N PRO A 67 -0.62 -24.48 -5.64
CA PRO A 67 -0.18 -25.24 -6.83
C PRO A 67 -0.81 -26.63 -6.99
N ASP A 68 -1.44 -27.15 -5.93
CA ASP A 68 -2.21 -28.39 -5.94
C ASP A 68 -3.66 -28.20 -6.44
N VAL A 69 -4.17 -26.96 -6.40
CA VAL A 69 -5.50 -26.57 -6.88
C VAL A 69 -5.43 -25.91 -8.26
N SER A 70 -4.48 -24.98 -8.44
CA SER A 70 -4.24 -24.26 -9.68
C SER A 70 -2.75 -23.93 -9.82
N ARG A 71 -2.19 -24.18 -10.99
CA ARG A 71 -0.81 -23.80 -11.34
C ARG A 71 -0.71 -22.50 -12.14
N ILE A 72 -1.79 -21.73 -12.18
CA ILE A 72 -1.83 -20.42 -12.83
C ILE A 72 -1.19 -19.41 -11.86
N PRO A 73 -0.18 -18.62 -12.28
CA PRO A 73 0.34 -17.51 -11.49
C PRO A 73 -0.75 -16.46 -11.22
N GLU A 74 -0.90 -16.06 -9.95
CA GLU A 74 -1.86 -15.02 -9.56
C GLU A 74 -1.23 -13.62 -9.57
N GLN A 75 0.08 -13.53 -9.34
CA GLN A 75 0.82 -12.27 -9.31
C GLN A 75 2.29 -12.48 -9.73
N ILE A 76 2.81 -11.56 -10.55
CA ILE A 76 4.24 -11.40 -10.80
C ILE A 76 4.77 -10.32 -9.87
N PHE A 77 5.93 -10.53 -9.25
CA PHE A 77 6.62 -9.54 -8.41
C PHE A 77 7.94 -9.14 -9.08
N ASP A 78 8.19 -7.84 -9.23
CA ASP A 78 9.51 -7.34 -9.61
C ASP A 78 10.42 -7.32 -8.37
N VAL A 79 11.71 -7.61 -8.53
CA VAL A 79 12.59 -7.93 -7.39
C VAL A 79 13.92 -7.21 -7.47
N GLN A 80 14.38 -6.69 -6.32
CA GLN A 80 15.79 -6.38 -6.09
C GLN A 80 16.37 -7.34 -5.03
N ILE A 81 17.58 -7.83 -5.28
CA ILE A 81 18.29 -8.79 -4.42
C ILE A 81 19.62 -8.15 -4.05
N LYS A 82 19.93 -8.01 -2.77
CA LYS A 82 21.20 -7.44 -2.31
C LYS A 82 21.91 -8.36 -1.34
N GLY A 83 23.10 -8.80 -1.72
CA GLY A 83 24.02 -9.54 -0.86
C GLY A 83 24.88 -8.59 -0.03
N THR A 84 25.08 -8.88 1.26
CA THR A 84 26.02 -8.09 2.06
C THR A 84 26.61 -8.84 3.25
N ARG A 85 27.80 -8.38 3.66
CA ARG A 85 28.43 -8.67 4.97
C ARG A 85 28.51 -7.42 5.86
N ASN A 86 28.10 -6.26 5.35
CA ASN A 86 28.28 -4.95 6.00
C ASN A 86 26.95 -4.45 6.57
N TYR A 87 26.60 -4.94 7.76
CA TYR A 87 25.40 -4.54 8.49
C TYR A 87 25.71 -4.29 9.98
N ARG A 88 24.79 -3.65 10.69
CA ARG A 88 24.86 -3.50 12.15
C ARG A 88 23.62 -4.13 12.78
N GLU A 89 23.81 -5.00 13.76
CA GLU A 89 22.71 -5.63 14.51
C GLU A 89 22.73 -5.13 15.96
N SER A 90 21.58 -4.63 16.44
CA SER A 90 21.41 -4.11 17.80
C SER A 90 19.99 -4.35 18.27
N GLY A 91 19.81 -4.95 19.45
CA GLY A 91 18.49 -5.25 20.02
C GLY A 91 17.61 -6.16 19.14
N GLY A 92 18.20 -6.98 18.27
CA GLY A 92 17.47 -7.81 17.30
C GLY A 92 16.97 -7.07 16.05
N VAL A 93 17.36 -5.81 15.87
CA VAL A 93 17.12 -5.03 14.64
C VAL A 93 18.42 -4.90 13.86
N ILE A 94 18.37 -5.19 12.56
CA ILE A 94 19.49 -5.06 11.65
C ILE A 94 19.32 -3.77 10.83
N SER A 95 20.37 -2.96 10.80
CA SER A 95 20.46 -1.76 9.98
C SER A 95 21.35 -2.04 8.77
N TYR A 96 20.77 -1.97 7.58
CA TYR A 96 21.42 -2.16 6.29
C TYR A 96 21.43 -0.84 5.51
N SER A 97 22.54 -0.49 4.88
CA SER A 97 22.63 0.70 4.01
C SER A 97 22.35 0.29 2.56
N LEU A 98 21.16 0.62 2.07
CA LEU A 98 20.81 0.46 0.66
C LEU A 98 21.51 1.56 -0.15
N THR A 99 22.54 1.18 -0.89
CA THR A 99 23.46 2.09 -1.61
C THR A 99 22.95 2.62 -2.95
N SER A 100 21.77 2.18 -3.39
CA SER A 100 21.11 2.68 -4.59
C SER A 100 19.60 2.72 -4.36
N LEU A 101 18.99 3.87 -4.65
CA LEU A 101 17.53 4.05 -4.56
C LEU A 101 16.81 3.75 -5.89
N ALA A 102 17.52 3.21 -6.89
CA ALA A 102 16.99 2.96 -8.22
C ALA A 102 15.74 2.07 -8.24
N PHE A 103 15.73 0.96 -7.49
CA PHE A 103 14.57 0.08 -7.40
C PHE A 103 13.39 0.70 -6.63
N PRO A 104 13.56 1.28 -5.42
CA PRO A 104 12.51 2.07 -4.78
C PRO A 104 11.94 3.18 -5.67
N ALA A 105 12.77 3.88 -6.45
CA ALA A 105 12.35 4.92 -7.39
C ALA A 105 11.59 4.32 -8.59
N PHE A 106 12.04 3.21 -9.16
CA PHE A 106 11.37 2.47 -10.25
C PHE A 106 9.95 2.04 -9.86
N ILE A 107 9.76 1.51 -8.65
CA ILE A 107 8.44 1.17 -8.10
C ILE A 107 7.63 2.45 -7.80
N GLY A 108 8.23 3.43 -7.10
CA GLY A 108 7.55 4.67 -6.67
C GLY A 108 7.13 5.61 -7.80
N TYR A 109 7.87 5.62 -8.91
CA TYR A 109 7.52 6.31 -10.15
C TYR A 109 6.47 5.55 -10.98
N LYS A 110 6.14 4.30 -10.59
CA LYS A 110 5.22 3.40 -11.30
C LYS A 110 5.69 3.07 -12.73
N VAL A 111 7.00 2.82 -12.90
CA VAL A 111 7.56 2.32 -14.18
C VAL A 111 6.98 0.94 -14.50
N THR A 112 6.79 0.13 -13.47
CA THR A 112 6.07 -1.16 -13.51
C THR A 112 4.69 -1.04 -12.85
N SER A 113 3.80 -1.96 -13.22
CA SER A 113 2.53 -2.18 -12.51
C SER A 113 2.59 -3.35 -11.50
N ASN A 114 3.70 -4.10 -11.44
CA ASN A 114 3.88 -5.19 -10.48
C ASN A 114 4.23 -4.66 -9.07
N PRO A 115 3.94 -5.42 -8.00
CA PRO A 115 4.49 -5.16 -6.67
C PRO A 115 6.00 -5.40 -6.64
N GLY A 116 6.73 -4.57 -5.91
CA GLY A 116 8.19 -4.68 -5.74
C GLY A 116 8.60 -5.36 -4.43
N ILE A 117 9.51 -6.33 -4.50
CA ILE A 117 10.13 -6.97 -3.32
C ILE A 117 11.62 -6.68 -3.28
N LEU A 118 12.12 -6.23 -2.12
CA LEU A 118 13.54 -6.12 -1.82
C LEU A 118 13.96 -7.29 -0.93
N PHE A 119 14.79 -8.21 -1.43
CA PHE A 119 15.46 -9.24 -0.63
C PHE A 119 16.85 -8.79 -0.21
N ILE A 120 17.21 -9.08 1.03
CA ILE A 120 18.53 -8.80 1.59
C ILE A 120 19.10 -10.10 2.16
N VAL A 121 20.25 -10.52 1.62
CA VAL A 121 20.94 -11.75 2.03
C VAL A 121 22.16 -11.36 2.85
N LEU A 122 22.12 -11.68 4.14
CA LEU A 122 23.20 -11.39 5.09
C LEU A 122 24.12 -12.60 5.19
N PHE A 123 25.32 -12.50 4.63
CA PHE A 123 26.29 -13.59 4.66
C PHE A 123 27.10 -13.59 5.96
N SER A 124 27.36 -14.81 6.46
CA SER A 124 28.42 -15.04 7.45
C SER A 124 29.79 -14.59 6.93
N PRO A 125 30.76 -14.23 7.82
CA PRO A 125 32.10 -13.80 7.40
C PRO A 125 32.84 -14.83 6.52
N ASP A 126 32.57 -16.13 6.71
CA ASP A 126 33.16 -17.25 5.96
C ASP A 126 32.31 -17.72 4.77
N ARG A 127 31.18 -17.05 4.49
CA ARG A 127 30.18 -17.37 3.44
C ARG A 127 29.62 -18.80 3.50
N ARG A 128 29.68 -19.48 4.64
CA ARG A 128 29.14 -20.86 4.79
C ARG A 128 27.67 -20.91 5.18
N SER A 129 27.15 -19.81 5.70
CA SER A 129 25.73 -19.62 6.01
C SER A 129 25.28 -18.20 5.70
N HIS A 130 23.97 -18.02 5.58
CA HIS A 130 23.32 -16.75 5.36
C HIS A 130 22.02 -16.65 6.16
N ARG A 131 21.55 -15.41 6.37
CA ARG A 131 20.19 -15.10 6.83
C ARG A 131 19.48 -14.36 5.70
N LEU A 132 18.24 -14.75 5.43
CA LEU A 132 17.43 -14.15 4.37
C LEU A 132 16.39 -13.20 4.96
N PHE A 133 16.31 -11.98 4.44
CA PHE A 133 15.33 -10.97 4.82
C PHE A 133 14.59 -10.43 3.60
N TRP A 134 13.38 -9.90 3.79
CA TRP A 134 12.62 -9.25 2.73
C TRP A 134 11.85 -8.01 3.18
N LYS A 135 11.57 -7.11 2.24
CA LYS A 135 10.66 -5.97 2.38
C LYS A 135 9.75 -5.86 1.16
N HIS A 136 8.47 -5.61 1.38
CA HIS A 136 7.58 -5.12 0.33
C HIS A 136 7.82 -3.62 0.12
N VAL A 137 8.19 -3.23 -1.11
CA VAL A 137 8.39 -1.84 -1.55
C VAL A 137 7.03 -1.16 -1.75
N SER A 138 6.32 -1.02 -0.63
CA SER A 138 4.97 -0.46 -0.55
C SER A 138 4.98 1.08 -0.52
N PRO A 139 3.83 1.76 -0.69
CA PRO A 139 3.75 3.22 -0.57
C PRO A 139 4.24 3.78 0.77
N GLU A 140 4.13 3.00 1.85
CA GLU A 140 4.67 3.33 3.18
C GLU A 140 6.20 3.27 3.19
N PHE A 141 6.77 2.15 2.73
CA PHE A 141 8.22 1.98 2.57
C PHE A 141 8.86 3.06 1.66
N ILE A 142 8.17 3.45 0.59
CA ILE A 142 8.62 4.52 -0.32
C ILE A 142 8.52 5.89 0.37
N ASN A 143 7.49 6.13 1.20
CA ASN A 143 7.32 7.39 1.93
C ASN A 143 8.43 7.63 2.97
N ASP A 144 8.99 6.55 3.54
CA ASP A 144 10.06 6.64 4.53
C ASP A 144 11.46 6.89 3.90
N ILE A 145 11.57 6.87 2.57
CA ILE A 145 12.83 7.10 1.84
C ILE A 145 12.97 8.57 1.44
N ASP A 146 14.07 9.18 1.86
CA ASP A 146 14.49 10.51 1.43
C ASP A 146 15.24 10.44 0.08
N PHE A 147 14.49 10.52 -1.01
CA PHE A 147 15.02 10.51 -2.38
C PHE A 147 15.87 11.74 -2.75
N SER A 148 16.08 12.72 -1.86
CA SER A 148 17.11 13.75 -2.08
C SER A 148 18.54 13.24 -1.84
N LYS A 149 18.70 12.01 -1.32
CA LYS A 149 19.97 11.34 -1.02
C LYS A 149 20.20 10.17 -1.97
N GLU A 150 21.45 9.75 -2.10
CA GLU A 150 21.87 8.60 -2.93
C GLU A 150 21.60 7.23 -2.27
N SER A 151 21.35 7.21 -0.96
CA SER A 151 21.20 5.98 -0.18
C SER A 151 20.23 6.13 1.00
N ALA A 152 19.70 5.00 1.48
CA ALA A 152 18.80 4.94 2.63
C ALA A 152 19.23 3.83 3.61
N THR A 153 18.99 4.06 4.91
CA THR A 153 19.14 2.99 5.91
C THR A 153 17.82 2.23 6.03
N ILE A 154 17.85 0.94 5.74
CA ILE A 154 16.72 0.03 5.87
C ILE A 154 16.84 -0.73 7.19
N HIS A 155 15.77 -0.72 7.99
CA HIS A 155 15.67 -1.48 9.23
C HIS A 155 14.93 -2.80 8.98
N LEU A 156 15.62 -3.89 9.31
CA LEU A 156 15.12 -5.26 9.25
C LEU A 156 14.87 -5.75 10.68
N PHE A 157 13.65 -6.19 10.94
CA PHE A 157 13.17 -6.69 12.21
C PHE A 157 12.99 -8.22 12.15
N PRO A 158 12.82 -8.92 13.28
CA PRO A 158 12.69 -10.38 13.29
C PRO A 158 11.53 -10.95 12.46
N GLN A 159 10.47 -10.16 12.20
CA GLN A 159 9.37 -10.56 11.32
C GLN A 159 9.68 -10.42 9.81
N ASP A 160 10.75 -9.72 9.45
CA ASP A 160 11.22 -9.60 8.06
C ASP A 160 12.15 -10.77 7.68
N GLU A 161 12.57 -11.61 8.64
CA GLU A 161 13.45 -12.76 8.41
C GLU A 161 12.66 -13.95 7.84
N ILE A 162 13.09 -14.45 6.68
CA ILE A 162 12.56 -15.67 6.06
C ILE A 162 13.31 -16.86 6.64
N LYS A 163 12.57 -17.74 7.32
CA LYS A 163 13.06 -19.07 7.66
C LYS A 163 12.74 -20.03 6.53
N THR A 164 13.71 -20.85 6.15
CA THR A 164 13.61 -21.83 5.06
C THR A 164 12.96 -23.15 5.48
N ASP A 165 12.39 -23.21 6.69
CA ASP A 165 11.47 -24.26 7.10
C ASP A 165 10.04 -23.99 6.57
N TYR A 166 9.19 -25.01 6.56
CA TYR A 166 7.82 -24.90 6.04
C TYR A 166 7.04 -23.77 6.74
N ALA A 167 7.19 -23.62 8.06
CA ALA A 167 6.47 -22.63 8.86
C ALA A 167 6.95 -21.18 8.62
N GLY A 168 8.19 -20.97 8.20
CA GLY A 168 8.70 -19.69 7.72
C GLY A 168 8.20 -19.37 6.32
N MET A 169 8.29 -20.33 5.41
CA MET A 169 7.80 -20.19 4.03
C MET A 169 6.29 -19.95 3.96
N GLU A 170 5.50 -20.62 4.80
CA GLU A 170 4.05 -20.39 4.92
C GLU A 170 3.71 -18.94 5.28
N LYS A 171 4.48 -18.32 6.18
CA LYS A 171 4.31 -16.90 6.55
C LYS A 171 4.65 -15.97 5.38
N LEU A 172 5.70 -16.28 4.63
CA LEU A 172 6.05 -15.56 3.41
C LEU A 172 4.92 -15.66 2.38
N TRP A 173 4.45 -16.86 2.06
CA TRP A 173 3.36 -17.07 1.09
C TRP A 173 2.07 -16.37 1.51
N SER A 174 1.68 -16.46 2.78
CA SER A 174 0.51 -15.74 3.32
C SER A 174 0.63 -14.22 3.12
N LYS A 175 1.85 -13.66 3.28
CA LYS A 175 2.11 -12.24 3.04
C LYS A 175 2.17 -11.88 1.56
N LEU A 176 2.66 -12.75 0.69
CA LEU A 176 2.60 -12.55 -0.77
C LEU A 176 1.15 -12.57 -1.29
N SER A 177 0.29 -13.47 -0.78
CA SER A 177 -1.15 -13.45 -1.04
C SER A 177 -1.80 -12.15 -0.56
N GLU A 178 -1.48 -11.68 0.65
CA GLU A 178 -1.99 -10.39 1.17
C GLU A 178 -1.60 -9.21 0.25
N ILE A 179 -0.43 -9.26 -0.40
CA ILE A 179 -0.01 -8.25 -1.36
C ILE A 179 -0.81 -8.41 -2.67
N ALA A 180 -0.87 -9.61 -3.26
CA ALA A 180 -1.60 -9.88 -4.50
C ALA A 180 -3.08 -9.46 -4.44
N ASP A 181 -3.79 -9.82 -3.36
CA ASP A 181 -5.21 -9.49 -3.09
C ASP A 181 -5.54 -7.98 -3.07
N ASN A 182 -4.52 -7.16 -2.85
CA ASN A 182 -4.66 -5.74 -2.57
C ASN A 182 -3.91 -4.84 -3.57
N HIS A 183 -2.91 -5.37 -4.27
CA HIS A 183 -2.02 -4.58 -5.12
C HIS A 183 -2.75 -3.93 -6.31
N LEU A 184 -3.57 -4.69 -7.04
CA LEU A 184 -4.40 -4.13 -8.12
C LEU A 184 -5.37 -3.06 -7.61
N PHE A 185 -5.93 -3.22 -6.40
CA PHE A 185 -6.81 -2.21 -5.82
C PHE A 185 -6.04 -0.93 -5.46
N LEU A 186 -4.90 -1.10 -4.79
CA LEU A 186 -3.99 -0.05 -4.35
C LEU A 186 -3.47 0.76 -5.54
N ASN A 187 -3.03 0.11 -6.62
CA ASN A 187 -2.54 0.79 -7.83
C ASN A 187 -3.61 1.64 -8.53
N ASN A 188 -4.88 1.31 -8.38
CA ASN A 188 -6.00 2.10 -8.89
C ASN A 188 -6.40 3.27 -7.98
N LEU A 189 -5.90 3.39 -6.74
CA LEU A 189 -6.13 4.56 -5.88
C LEU A 189 -5.24 5.74 -6.30
N ASP A 190 -5.68 6.96 -5.97
CA ASP A 190 -4.92 8.15 -6.33
C ASP A 190 -3.58 8.23 -5.58
N SER A 191 -2.48 8.32 -6.34
CA SER A 191 -1.14 8.60 -5.81
C SER A 191 -0.89 10.10 -5.60
N SER A 192 -1.80 10.97 -6.01
CA SER A 192 -1.67 12.40 -5.78
C SER A 192 -1.76 12.70 -4.27
N LYS A 193 -0.83 13.52 -3.80
CA LYS A 193 -0.77 13.99 -2.41
C LYS A 193 -1.78 15.12 -2.21
N ILE A 194 -2.45 15.17 -1.06
CA ILE A 194 -3.28 16.30 -0.61
C ILE A 194 -2.83 16.82 0.76
N THR A 195 -3.16 18.08 1.08
CA THR A 195 -2.85 18.71 2.37
C THR A 195 -3.92 18.42 3.44
N GLU A 196 -3.62 18.73 4.71
CA GLU A 196 -4.64 18.69 5.79
C GLU A 196 -5.81 19.64 5.49
N GLU A 197 -5.52 20.85 4.99
CA GLU A 197 -6.51 21.84 4.56
C GLU A 197 -7.41 21.32 3.42
N GLU A 198 -6.81 20.75 2.36
CA GLU A 198 -7.56 20.14 1.26
C GLU A 198 -8.44 18.97 1.74
N ALA A 199 -7.96 18.17 2.70
CA ALA A 199 -8.75 17.09 3.31
C ALA A 199 -9.91 17.63 4.18
N LEU A 200 -9.69 18.71 4.94
CA LEU A 200 -10.71 19.38 5.75
C LEU A 200 -11.81 19.99 4.88
N ASP A 201 -11.45 20.67 3.78
CA ASP A 201 -12.39 21.23 2.82
C ASP A 201 -13.25 20.15 2.18
N ILE A 202 -12.63 19.04 1.72
CA ILE A 202 -13.36 17.88 1.21
C ILE A 202 -14.33 17.33 2.27
N ILE A 203 -13.91 17.20 3.53
CA ILE A 203 -14.79 16.72 4.62
C ILE A 203 -15.98 17.66 4.81
N ASN A 204 -15.75 18.98 4.90
CA ASN A 204 -16.79 19.97 5.18
C ASN A 204 -17.83 20.03 4.05
N GLU A 205 -17.38 20.23 2.80
CA GLU A 205 -18.26 20.27 1.62
C GLU A 205 -19.04 18.96 1.48
N THR A 206 -18.35 17.82 1.58
CA THR A 206 -18.99 16.51 1.43
C THR A 206 -20.01 16.24 2.55
N CYS A 207 -19.75 16.67 3.78
CA CYS A 207 -20.71 16.56 4.88
C CYS A 207 -21.92 17.49 4.71
N ASN A 208 -21.75 18.68 4.15
CA ASN A 208 -22.85 19.59 3.81
C ASN A 208 -23.75 18.95 2.73
N ASP A 209 -23.14 18.46 1.65
CA ASP A 209 -23.78 17.73 0.56
C ASP A 209 -24.58 16.51 1.06
N LEU A 210 -23.96 15.67 1.90
CA LEU A 210 -24.63 14.51 2.51
C LEU A 210 -25.80 14.95 3.38
N SER A 211 -25.66 16.04 4.13
CA SER A 211 -26.73 16.58 4.97
C SER A 211 -27.93 17.05 4.16
N GLN A 212 -27.70 17.72 3.02
CA GLN A 212 -28.76 18.11 2.09
C GLN A 212 -29.47 16.88 1.50
N ILE A 213 -28.73 15.88 1.00
CA ILE A 213 -29.32 14.69 0.38
C ILE A 213 -30.14 13.88 1.41
N ILE A 214 -29.69 13.78 2.66
CA ILE A 214 -30.45 13.12 3.73
C ILE A 214 -31.77 13.85 4.00
N ASN A 215 -31.76 15.19 4.00
CA ASN A 215 -32.97 16.00 4.17
C ASN A 215 -33.92 15.90 2.97
N GLU A 216 -33.42 15.85 1.72
CA GLU A 216 -34.23 15.56 0.52
C GLU A 216 -35.00 14.22 0.69
N VAL A 217 -34.31 13.18 1.17
CA VAL A 217 -34.89 11.83 1.39
C VAL A 217 -35.93 11.83 2.51
N LYS A 218 -35.73 12.60 3.59
CA LYS A 218 -36.73 12.78 4.65
C LYS A 218 -37.99 13.46 4.12
N GLY A 219 -37.85 14.45 3.24
CA GLY A 219 -38.97 15.17 2.63
C GLY A 219 -39.75 14.36 1.59
N ASN A 220 -39.10 13.43 0.86
CA ASN A 220 -39.77 12.63 -0.16
C ASN A 220 -39.15 11.23 -0.35
N VAL A 221 -39.85 10.21 0.16
CA VAL A 221 -39.50 8.78 0.05
C VAL A 221 -39.27 8.33 -1.40
N LYS A 222 -39.96 8.92 -2.39
CA LYS A 222 -39.81 8.56 -3.81
C LYS A 222 -38.46 8.96 -4.40
N LEU A 223 -37.70 9.84 -3.74
CA LEU A 223 -36.35 10.24 -4.17
C LEU A 223 -35.23 9.31 -3.64
N ARG A 224 -35.56 8.31 -2.79
CA ARG A 224 -34.55 7.42 -2.15
C ARG A 224 -33.55 6.83 -3.14
N ASP A 225 -33.98 6.30 -4.29
CA ASP A 225 -33.08 5.68 -5.27
C ASP A 225 -32.16 6.68 -6.00
N SER A 226 -32.60 7.91 -6.28
CA SER A 226 -31.76 8.93 -6.93
C SER A 226 -30.80 9.58 -5.93
N CYS A 227 -31.27 9.88 -4.72
CA CYS A 227 -30.45 10.38 -3.61
C CYS A 227 -29.37 9.36 -3.19
N SER A 228 -29.69 8.07 -3.15
CA SER A 228 -28.70 7.01 -2.84
C SER A 228 -27.50 7.02 -3.80
N LYS A 229 -27.74 7.27 -5.09
CA LYS A 229 -26.67 7.36 -6.10
C LYS A 229 -25.77 8.58 -5.87
N LYS A 230 -26.35 9.74 -5.53
CA LYS A 230 -25.58 10.93 -5.13
C LYS A 230 -24.72 10.64 -3.89
N MET A 231 -25.30 9.97 -2.88
CA MET A 231 -24.61 9.67 -1.63
C MET A 231 -23.39 8.76 -1.78
N VAL A 232 -23.40 7.75 -2.67
CA VAL A 232 -22.22 6.88 -2.87
C VAL A 232 -20.97 7.66 -3.28
N ARG A 233 -21.10 8.67 -4.15
CA ARG A 233 -19.97 9.53 -4.55
C ARG A 233 -19.42 10.30 -3.35
N ASN A 234 -20.32 10.88 -2.56
CA ASN A 234 -19.94 11.70 -1.41
C ASN A 234 -19.39 10.83 -0.26
N LEU A 235 -19.91 9.61 -0.05
CA LEU A 235 -19.33 8.64 0.87
C LEU A 235 -17.89 8.25 0.49
N TYR A 236 -17.57 8.17 -0.81
CA TYR A 236 -16.19 7.95 -1.27
C TYR A 236 -15.27 9.12 -0.90
N SER A 237 -15.65 10.36 -1.24
CA SER A 237 -14.88 11.56 -0.91
C SER A 237 -14.66 11.72 0.60
N LEU A 238 -15.71 11.51 1.40
CA LEU A 238 -15.64 11.58 2.86
C LEU A 238 -14.74 10.49 3.45
N CYS A 239 -14.88 9.24 2.99
CA CYS A 239 -14.05 8.12 3.46
C CYS A 239 -12.58 8.35 3.11
N TYR A 240 -12.29 8.78 1.87
CA TYR A 240 -10.96 9.14 1.42
C TYR A 240 -10.33 10.25 2.29
N ALA A 241 -11.00 11.39 2.45
CA ALA A 241 -10.43 12.49 3.22
C ALA A 241 -10.28 12.12 4.71
N THR A 242 -11.18 11.30 5.27
CA THR A 242 -11.05 10.77 6.65
C THR A 242 -9.82 9.84 6.79
N LEU A 243 -9.53 8.99 5.80
CA LEU A 243 -8.31 8.17 5.76
C LEU A 243 -7.05 9.04 5.75
N VAL A 244 -7.04 10.12 4.94
CA VAL A 244 -5.90 11.05 4.87
C VAL A 244 -5.72 11.79 6.19
N MET A 245 -6.80 12.31 6.79
CA MET A 245 -6.75 12.91 8.12
C MET A 245 -6.17 11.96 9.17
N ASN A 246 -6.51 10.66 9.12
CA ASN A 246 -5.94 9.67 10.02
C ASN A 246 -4.41 9.55 9.89
N ALA A 247 -3.91 9.40 8.66
CA ALA A 247 -2.47 9.34 8.41
C ALA A 247 -1.75 10.62 8.87
N ILE A 248 -2.34 11.80 8.61
CA ILE A 248 -1.79 13.09 9.07
C ILE A 248 -1.75 13.15 10.61
N LYS A 249 -2.81 12.71 11.32
CA LYS A 249 -2.81 12.66 12.80
C LYS A 249 -1.84 11.63 13.38
N LEU A 250 -1.43 10.62 12.62
CA LEU A 250 -0.36 9.69 12.96
C LEU A 250 1.05 10.25 12.68
N GLY A 251 1.16 11.47 12.15
CA GLY A 251 2.43 12.16 11.90
C GLY A 251 2.96 12.02 10.47
N TYR A 252 2.25 11.32 9.58
CA TYR A 252 2.66 11.22 8.17
C TYR A 252 2.43 12.55 7.46
N THR A 253 3.46 13.04 6.77
CA THR A 253 3.36 14.20 5.88
C THR A 253 3.09 13.74 4.45
N ASP A 254 2.74 14.67 3.55
CA ASP A 254 2.76 14.40 2.10
C ASP A 254 1.87 13.21 1.66
N VAL A 255 0.75 13.02 2.34
CA VAL A 255 -0.11 11.82 2.26
C VAL A 255 -0.91 11.74 0.95
N SER A 256 -0.90 10.55 0.35
CA SER A 256 -1.75 10.16 -0.80
C SER A 256 -2.87 9.19 -0.40
N GLN A 257 -3.85 8.96 -1.28
CA GLN A 257 -4.90 7.95 -1.03
C GLN A 257 -4.31 6.54 -0.86
N GLN A 258 -3.27 6.21 -1.62
CA GLN A 258 -2.55 4.93 -1.52
C GLN A 258 -1.93 4.72 -0.13
N LEU A 259 -1.20 5.73 0.36
CA LEU A 259 -0.54 5.68 1.68
C LEU A 259 -1.58 5.62 2.81
N ALA A 260 -2.58 6.51 2.77
CA ALA A 260 -3.62 6.59 3.79
C ALA A 260 -4.43 5.29 3.93
N TRP A 261 -4.77 4.65 2.80
CA TRP A 261 -5.46 3.37 2.81
C TRP A 261 -4.60 2.23 3.35
N ARG A 262 -3.29 2.24 3.05
CA ARG A 262 -2.33 1.23 3.55
C ARG A 262 -2.14 1.34 5.07
N ILE A 263 -1.98 2.55 5.61
CA ILE A 263 -1.86 2.78 7.06
C ILE A 263 -3.11 2.26 7.80
N ALA A 264 -4.30 2.60 7.30
CA ALA A 264 -5.56 2.18 7.91
C ALA A 264 -5.83 0.66 7.85
N GLN A 265 -5.09 -0.11 7.03
CA GLN A 265 -5.19 -1.57 7.02
C GLN A 265 -4.73 -2.19 8.35
N TYR A 266 -3.73 -1.58 8.99
CA TYR A 266 -3.03 -2.14 10.14
C TYR A 266 -3.48 -1.58 11.50
N ASP A 267 -4.21 -0.46 11.51
CA ASP A 267 -4.83 0.09 12.70
C ASP A 267 -6.26 -0.49 12.92
N PRO A 268 -6.52 -1.21 14.03
CA PRO A 268 -7.85 -1.73 14.35
C PRO A 268 -8.94 -0.64 14.48
N GLU A 269 -8.58 0.59 14.87
CA GLU A 269 -9.56 1.68 14.99
C GLU A 269 -10.03 2.18 13.62
N THR A 270 -9.17 2.16 12.60
CA THR A 270 -9.48 2.68 11.25
C THR A 270 -9.59 1.64 10.14
N ARG A 271 -9.37 0.35 10.41
CA ARG A 271 -9.59 -0.76 9.45
C ARG A 271 -10.98 -0.76 8.79
N TYR A 272 -12.00 -0.26 9.49
CA TYR A 272 -13.34 -0.12 8.91
C TYR A 272 -13.38 0.88 7.73
N LEU A 273 -12.51 1.90 7.69
CA LEU A 273 -12.37 2.85 6.57
C LEU A 273 -11.68 2.17 5.38
N TYR A 274 -10.65 1.37 5.63
CA TYR A 274 -9.97 0.54 4.63
C TYR A 274 -10.97 -0.37 3.90
N ASP A 275 -11.79 -1.13 4.65
CA ASP A 275 -12.81 -2.02 4.09
C ASP A 275 -13.92 -1.23 3.38
N PHE A 276 -14.32 -0.07 3.94
CA PHE A 276 -15.36 0.76 3.38
C PHE A 276 -14.97 1.37 2.03
N LEU A 277 -13.75 1.89 1.90
CA LEU A 277 -13.25 2.43 0.63
C LEU A 277 -13.18 1.34 -0.45
N LYS A 278 -12.71 0.13 -0.10
CA LYS A 278 -12.69 -1.03 -1.00
C LYS A 278 -14.11 -1.35 -1.48
N GLY A 279 -15.08 -1.44 -0.56
CA GLY A 279 -16.49 -1.65 -0.87
C GLY A 279 -17.12 -0.56 -1.76
N LEU A 280 -16.90 0.72 -1.44
CA LEU A 280 -17.46 1.85 -2.19
C LEU A 280 -16.99 1.85 -3.65
N LYS A 281 -15.71 1.54 -3.91
CA LYS A 281 -15.16 1.50 -5.27
C LYS A 281 -15.76 0.36 -6.12
N TYR A 282 -15.97 -0.82 -5.53
CA TYR A 282 -16.70 -1.91 -6.21
C TYR A 282 -18.17 -1.56 -6.49
N ILE A 283 -18.81 -0.79 -5.60
CA ILE A 283 -20.21 -0.37 -5.76
C ILE A 283 -20.34 0.76 -6.78
N GLY A 284 -19.36 1.66 -6.90
CA GLY A 284 -19.33 2.70 -7.94
C GLY A 284 -19.34 2.15 -9.37
N ILE A 285 -18.92 0.89 -9.57
CA ILE A 285 -18.94 0.18 -10.86
C ILE A 285 -20.30 -0.50 -11.13
N ARG A 286 -21.15 -0.71 -10.11
CA ARG A 286 -22.40 -1.48 -10.21
C ARG A 286 -23.61 -0.60 -9.90
N ILE A 287 -24.47 -0.37 -10.90
CA ILE A 287 -25.77 0.29 -10.70
C ILE A 287 -26.70 -0.66 -9.92
N PRO A 288 -27.16 -0.29 -8.70
CA PRO A 288 -28.12 -1.12 -7.97
C PRO A 288 -29.45 -1.21 -8.71
N ARG A 289 -30.14 -2.37 -8.62
CA ARG A 289 -31.52 -2.49 -9.11
C ARG A 289 -32.46 -1.64 -8.24
N ALA A 290 -33.60 -1.24 -8.79
CA ALA A 290 -34.58 -0.42 -8.08
C ALA A 290 -34.93 -1.02 -6.70
N GLY A 291 -34.93 -0.18 -5.66
CA GLY A 291 -35.16 -0.60 -4.27
C GLY A 291 -33.98 -1.30 -3.57
N GLN A 292 -32.89 -1.64 -4.26
CA GLN A 292 -31.66 -2.12 -3.60
C GLN A 292 -30.85 -0.99 -2.98
N SER A 293 -30.94 0.23 -3.54
CA SER A 293 -30.23 1.43 -3.07
C SER A 293 -30.62 1.82 -1.64
N GLU A 294 -31.89 1.62 -1.26
CA GLU A 294 -32.39 1.84 0.10
C GLU A 294 -31.71 0.95 1.14
N ARG A 295 -31.45 -0.32 0.82
CA ARG A 295 -30.73 -1.23 1.74
C ARG A 295 -29.26 -0.85 1.89
N LEU A 296 -28.66 -0.27 0.85
CA LEU A 296 -27.30 0.26 0.89
C LEU A 296 -27.20 1.48 1.81
N MET A 297 -28.19 2.39 1.76
CA MET A 297 -28.28 3.56 2.66
C MET A 297 -28.21 3.17 4.13
N LEU A 298 -29.05 2.24 4.58
CA LEU A 298 -29.06 1.75 5.98
C LEU A 298 -27.69 1.20 6.40
N LYS A 299 -27.03 0.44 5.52
CA LYS A 299 -25.67 -0.06 5.77
C LYS A 299 -24.66 1.08 5.95
N TYR A 300 -24.74 2.12 5.12
CA TYR A 300 -23.82 3.27 5.15
C TYR A 300 -23.98 4.19 6.36
N TYR A 301 -25.16 4.27 6.98
CA TYR A 301 -25.35 5.04 8.22
C TYR A 301 -24.40 4.60 9.34
N SER A 302 -24.13 3.29 9.46
CA SER A 302 -23.16 2.77 10.44
C SER A 302 -21.73 3.29 10.21
N TYR A 303 -21.32 3.44 8.95
CA TYR A 303 -20.03 4.01 8.55
C TYR A 303 -19.99 5.53 8.79
N LEU A 304 -21.05 6.25 8.42
CA LEU A 304 -21.18 7.70 8.68
C LEU A 304 -21.09 8.03 10.18
N TRP A 305 -21.72 7.22 11.04
CA TRP A 305 -21.66 7.40 12.48
C TRP A 305 -20.24 7.16 13.03
N LYS A 306 -19.56 6.09 12.57
CA LYS A 306 -18.15 5.85 12.95
C LYS A 306 -17.21 6.94 12.45
N ILE A 307 -17.37 7.41 11.20
CA ILE A 307 -16.60 8.53 10.63
C ILE A 307 -16.82 9.79 11.47
N ARG A 308 -18.08 10.17 11.77
CA ARG A 308 -18.40 11.32 12.63
C ARG A 308 -17.75 11.19 14.01
N LYS A 309 -17.80 10.01 14.63
CA LYS A 309 -17.18 9.75 15.93
C LYS A 309 -15.66 9.97 15.85
N PHE A 310 -15.00 9.35 14.86
CA PHE A 310 -13.56 9.51 14.61
C PHE A 310 -13.16 10.97 14.39
N LEU A 311 -13.86 11.68 13.49
CA LEU A 311 -13.58 13.08 13.17
C LEU A 311 -13.75 13.99 14.40
N LYS A 312 -14.74 13.72 15.26
CA LYS A 312 -14.92 14.46 16.51
C LYS A 312 -13.82 14.17 17.52
N GLU A 313 -13.49 12.89 17.75
CA GLU A 313 -12.58 12.46 18.82
C GLU A 313 -11.10 12.66 18.48
N LYS A 314 -10.70 12.43 17.22
CA LYS A 314 -9.30 12.49 16.77
C LYS A 314 -8.94 13.79 16.05
N CYS A 315 -9.93 14.47 15.45
CA CYS A 315 -9.71 15.72 14.69
C CYS A 315 -10.42 16.95 15.28
N GLY A 316 -11.27 16.80 16.30
CA GLY A 316 -12.04 17.91 16.91
C GLY A 316 -13.21 18.41 16.06
N LEU A 317 -13.54 17.76 14.94
CA LEU A 317 -14.48 18.24 13.93
C LEU A 317 -15.92 17.79 14.24
N SER A 318 -16.84 18.76 14.32
CA SER A 318 -18.26 18.49 14.59
C SER A 318 -19.09 18.51 13.30
N VAL A 319 -19.05 17.40 12.55
CA VAL A 319 -19.78 17.22 11.28
C VAL A 319 -21.07 16.39 11.43
N LEU A 320 -21.95 16.46 10.42
CA LEU A 320 -23.19 15.66 10.30
C LEU A 320 -24.12 15.74 11.53
N VAL A 321 -24.17 16.90 12.19
CA VAL A 321 -24.74 17.05 13.53
C VAL A 321 -26.24 16.75 13.58
N SER A 322 -27.00 17.25 12.59
CA SER A 322 -28.46 17.16 12.50
C SER A 322 -28.98 15.92 11.75
N CYS A 323 -28.12 15.19 11.05
CA CYS A 323 -28.57 14.19 10.06
C CYS A 323 -28.63 12.75 10.56
N LEU A 324 -28.08 12.48 11.74
CA LEU A 324 -27.95 11.12 12.32
C LEU A 324 -28.81 10.89 13.57
N ILE A 325 -29.75 11.80 13.88
CA ILE A 325 -30.56 11.74 15.11
C ILE A 325 -31.92 11.06 14.88
N ASP A 326 -32.55 11.27 13.72
CA ASP A 326 -33.92 10.81 13.45
C ASP A 326 -34.08 10.06 12.10
N ILE A 327 -33.74 8.77 12.05
CA ILE A 327 -34.14 7.80 10.99
C ILE A 327 -34.36 6.43 11.62
#